data_AF-A0A1G4I9D7-F1
#
_entry.id   AF-A0A1G4I9D7-F1
#
_cell.length_a   1.000
_cell.length_b   1.000
_cell.length_c   1.000
_cell.angle_alpha   90.00
_cell.angle_beta   90.00
_cell.angle_gamma   90.00
#
_symmetry.space_group_name_H-M   'P 1'
#
loop_
_entity.id
_entity.type
_entity.pdbx_description
1 polymer ?
#
loop_
_entity_poly.entity_id
_entity_poly.type
_entity_poly.pdbx_seq_one_letter_code
_entity_poly.pdbx_strand_id
1 'polypeptide(L)'
;MLDIKIEKYDIFVEKVKVVQRRIEQLNQWPSVDSMVRYKEARLSPRYLLVTAEEPTDGILEPLELPMGEEDACMVIMGLMRALHALHMRKLVHGHLRPEVLRRHSASGRIVLLQQVLTIDLFDPSSDVGQEVWRCCAPEIMRASPFDYSADIWGLGAVLLQLVAPAGKVYETEDLVELDIISPEVSSLSSSVVSFVMQCLQEDAHARPTIAELIMHPLLTNRDGLDKSCTEEEEDEEESEPEEEKKENDTAEEEEETEESEEADEEP
;
A
#
# COMPACT_ATOMS: atom_id res chain seq x y z
N MET A 1 7.94 -19.98 -2.77
CA MET A 1 7.50 -20.07 -4.18
C MET A 1 6.34 -19.10 -4.34
N LEU A 2 6.51 -18.06 -5.16
CA LEU A 2 5.49 -17.02 -5.39
C LEU A 2 4.51 -17.39 -6.50
N ASP A 3 4.87 -18.40 -7.30
CA ASP A 3 3.98 -18.97 -8.29
C ASP A 3 2.73 -19.54 -7.62
N ILE A 4 1.59 -19.25 -8.22
CA ILE A 4 0.29 -19.66 -7.75
C ILE A 4 -0.18 -20.83 -8.60
N LYS A 5 -0.68 -21.87 -7.93
CA LYS A 5 -1.26 -23.05 -8.55
C LYS A 5 -2.62 -23.29 -7.92
N ILE A 6 -3.69 -23.15 -8.70
CA ILE A 6 -5.08 -23.33 -8.25
C ILE A 6 -5.72 -24.43 -9.09
N GLU A 7 -6.49 -25.32 -8.49
CA GLU A 7 -7.20 -26.36 -9.24
C GLU A 7 -8.32 -25.75 -10.09
N LYS A 8 -8.56 -26.33 -11.27
CA LYS A 8 -9.59 -25.78 -12.17
C LYS A 8 -11.02 -25.92 -11.62
N TYR A 9 -11.26 -26.80 -10.66
CA TYR A 9 -12.56 -26.89 -10.01
C TYR A 9 -12.77 -25.79 -8.96
N ASP A 10 -11.72 -25.10 -8.54
CA ASP A 10 -11.81 -24.00 -7.58
C ASP A 10 -12.11 -22.65 -8.23
N ILE A 11 -12.18 -22.61 -9.57
CA ILE A 11 -12.26 -21.36 -10.33
C ILE A 11 -13.25 -21.44 -11.48
N PHE A 12 -13.78 -20.28 -11.82
CA PHE A 12 -14.48 -20.04 -13.07
C PHE A 12 -13.47 -19.85 -14.20
N VAL A 13 -13.30 -20.87 -15.04
CA VAL A 13 -12.29 -20.92 -16.12
C VAL A 13 -12.45 -19.75 -17.11
N GLU A 14 -13.68 -19.29 -17.35
CA GLU A 14 -13.99 -18.14 -18.20
C GLU A 14 -13.42 -16.82 -17.67
N LYS A 15 -13.16 -16.73 -16.36
CA LYS A 15 -12.60 -15.55 -15.70
C LYS A 15 -11.08 -15.47 -15.81
N VAL A 16 -10.40 -16.53 -16.25
CA VAL A 16 -8.93 -16.51 -16.43
C VAL A 16 -8.49 -15.44 -17.44
N LYS A 17 -9.32 -15.11 -18.44
CA LYS A 17 -9.03 -14.01 -19.37
C LYS A 17 -8.96 -12.65 -18.66
N VAL A 18 -9.71 -12.46 -17.57
CA VAL A 18 -9.65 -11.25 -16.73
C VAL A 18 -8.32 -11.20 -15.99
N VAL A 19 -7.86 -12.33 -15.43
CA VAL A 19 -6.55 -12.45 -14.78
C VAL A 19 -5.42 -12.09 -15.75
N GLN A 20 -5.44 -12.65 -16.96
CA GLN A 20 -4.45 -12.37 -18.01
C GLN A 20 -4.42 -10.88 -18.36
N ARG A 21 -5.59 -10.26 -18.56
CA ARG A 21 -5.69 -8.83 -18.85
C ARG A 21 -5.19 -7.97 -17.69
N ARG A 22 -5.46 -8.36 -16.44
CA ARG A 22 -4.93 -7.65 -15.25
C ARG A 22 -3.40 -7.70 -15.20
N ILE A 23 -2.80 -8.84 -15.54
CA ILE A 23 -1.33 -8.98 -15.65
C ILE A 23 -0.79 -8.01 -16.71
N GLU A 24 -1.36 -8.02 -17.92
CA GLU A 24 -0.96 -7.11 -19.00
C GLU A 24 -1.12 -5.63 -18.60
N GLN A 25 -2.20 -5.28 -17.93
CA GLN A 25 -2.46 -3.92 -17.45
C GLN A 25 -1.45 -3.50 -16.39
N LEU A 26 -1.15 -4.34 -15.40
CA LEU A 26 -0.18 -4.02 -14.35
C LEU A 26 1.25 -3.91 -14.90
N ASN A 27 1.61 -4.73 -15.89
CA ASN A 27 2.94 -4.73 -16.50
C ASN A 27 3.21 -3.51 -17.41
N GLN A 28 2.19 -2.73 -17.76
CA GLN A 28 2.36 -1.43 -18.41
C GLN A 28 2.89 -0.35 -17.47
N TRP A 29 2.87 -0.59 -16.16
CA TRP A 29 3.32 0.36 -15.15
C TRP A 29 4.70 0.00 -14.60
N PRO A 30 5.45 1.00 -14.11
CA PRO A 30 6.68 0.74 -13.36
C PRO A 30 6.43 -0.21 -12.19
N SER A 31 7.45 -1.00 -11.86
CA SER A 31 7.40 -1.89 -10.70
C SER A 31 7.15 -1.06 -9.45
N VAL A 32 6.36 -1.60 -8.53
CA VAL A 32 6.19 -1.00 -7.21
C VAL A 32 6.63 -1.99 -6.17
N ASP A 33 7.36 -1.50 -5.19
CA ASP A 33 7.96 -2.32 -4.15
C ASP A 33 6.94 -2.97 -3.19
N SER A 34 5.70 -2.52 -3.20
CA SER A 34 4.64 -3.03 -2.35
C SER A 34 3.76 -4.09 -3.01
N MET A 35 4.05 -4.50 -4.26
CA MET A 35 3.29 -5.56 -4.96
C MET A 35 4.21 -6.50 -5.73
N VAL A 36 3.85 -7.79 -5.79
CA VAL A 36 4.56 -8.76 -6.64
C VAL A 36 4.20 -8.55 -8.11
N ARG A 37 5.20 -8.54 -9.00
CA ARG A 37 4.94 -8.54 -10.45
C ARG A 37 4.63 -9.96 -10.92
N TYR A 38 3.51 -10.12 -11.64
CA TYR A 38 3.15 -11.38 -12.29
C TYR A 38 3.52 -11.34 -13.77
N LYS A 39 4.07 -12.44 -14.29
CA LYS A 39 4.52 -12.55 -15.67
C LYS A 39 3.42 -13.04 -16.59
N GLU A 40 2.72 -14.08 -16.18
CA GLU A 40 1.67 -14.70 -16.98
C GLU A 40 0.72 -15.56 -16.15
N ALA A 41 -0.46 -15.83 -16.74
CA ALA A 41 -1.43 -16.79 -16.25
C ALA A 41 -1.77 -17.79 -17.36
N ARG A 42 -1.58 -19.09 -17.12
CA ARG A 42 -1.81 -20.17 -18.08
C ARG A 42 -2.72 -21.24 -17.50
N LEU A 43 -3.68 -21.68 -18.31
CA LEU A 43 -4.48 -22.85 -18.00
C LEU A 43 -3.78 -24.12 -18.51
N SER A 44 -3.62 -25.08 -17.61
CA SER A 44 -3.27 -26.47 -17.93
C SER A 44 -4.54 -27.34 -17.91
N PRO A 45 -4.45 -28.66 -18.20
CA PRO A 45 -5.62 -29.53 -18.08
C PRO A 45 -6.25 -29.56 -16.69
N ARG A 46 -5.46 -29.36 -15.62
CA ARG A 46 -5.92 -29.47 -14.22
C ARG A 46 -5.84 -28.18 -13.39
N TYR A 47 -4.96 -27.27 -13.75
CA TYR A 47 -4.64 -26.11 -12.91
C TYR A 47 -4.64 -24.81 -13.70
N LEU A 48 -4.99 -23.72 -13.02
CA LEU A 48 -4.49 -22.39 -13.34
C LEU A 48 -3.11 -22.23 -12.73
N LEU A 49 -2.13 -21.87 -13.56
CA LEU A 49 -0.76 -21.57 -13.16
C LEU A 49 -0.51 -20.08 -13.38
N VAL A 50 -0.11 -19.36 -12.34
CA VAL A 50 0.25 -17.94 -12.42
C VAL A 50 1.68 -17.77 -11.94
N THR A 51 2.54 -17.25 -12.80
CA THR A 51 3.97 -17.13 -12.52
C THR A 51 4.33 -15.72 -12.09
N ALA A 52 5.19 -15.61 -11.09
CA ALA A 52 5.62 -14.33 -10.52
C ALA A 52 7.10 -14.04 -10.79
N GLU A 53 7.48 -12.76 -10.70
CA GLU A 53 8.87 -12.36 -10.51
C GLU A 53 9.28 -12.64 -9.06
N GLU A 54 10.43 -13.28 -8.89
CA GLU A 54 11.03 -13.41 -7.58
C GLU A 54 11.66 -12.07 -7.16
N PRO A 55 11.63 -11.72 -5.88
CA PRO A 55 12.30 -10.52 -5.38
C PRO A 55 13.81 -10.62 -5.64
N THR A 56 14.42 -9.50 -6.01
CA THR A 56 15.87 -9.42 -6.31
C THR A 56 16.72 -9.72 -5.07
N ASP A 57 16.24 -9.32 -3.90
CA ASP A 57 16.89 -9.46 -2.60
C ASP A 57 15.90 -10.02 -1.57
N GLY A 58 16.40 -10.78 -0.60
CA GLY A 58 15.57 -11.34 0.48
C GLY A 58 14.52 -12.37 0.03
N ILE A 59 13.61 -12.69 0.96
CA ILE A 59 12.48 -13.60 0.74
C ILE A 59 11.19 -12.95 1.25
N LEU A 60 10.05 -13.40 0.71
CA LEU A 60 8.72 -12.98 1.16
C LEU A 60 8.16 -13.97 2.18
N GLU A 61 8.24 -13.61 3.45
CA GLU A 61 7.84 -14.42 4.60
C GLU A 61 6.36 -14.21 4.92
N PRO A 62 5.62 -15.26 5.33
CA PRO A 62 4.29 -15.11 5.89
C PRO A 62 4.31 -14.14 7.09
N LEU A 63 3.17 -13.48 7.34
CA LEU A 63 2.99 -12.77 8.60
C LEU A 63 2.82 -13.78 9.74
N GLU A 64 3.40 -13.46 10.90
CA GLU A 64 3.18 -14.21 12.14
C GLU A 64 1.96 -13.65 12.87
N LEU A 65 0.98 -14.50 13.18
CA LEU A 65 -0.26 -14.11 13.88
C LEU A 65 -0.43 -14.91 15.17
N PRO A 66 -1.03 -14.32 16.22
CA PRO A 66 -1.44 -12.92 16.30
C PRO A 66 -0.24 -11.98 16.52
N MET A 67 -0.41 -10.70 16.23
CA MET A 67 0.60 -9.66 16.45
C MET A 67 0.05 -8.50 17.28
N GLY A 68 0.96 -7.70 17.85
CA GLY A 68 0.59 -6.50 18.60
C GLY A 68 -0.01 -5.41 17.69
N GLU A 69 -0.79 -4.50 18.29
CA GLU A 69 -1.44 -3.42 17.54
C GLU A 69 -0.47 -2.52 16.77
N GLU A 70 0.73 -2.28 17.31
CA GLU A 70 1.77 -1.47 16.65
C GLU A 70 2.28 -2.14 15.37
N ASP A 71 2.59 -3.44 15.43
CA ASP A 71 3.01 -4.23 14.28
C ASP A 71 1.86 -4.35 13.25
N ALA A 72 0.64 -4.58 13.72
CA ALA A 72 -0.54 -4.62 12.88
C ALA A 72 -0.75 -3.29 12.15
N CYS A 73 -0.57 -2.16 12.83
CA CYS A 73 -0.60 -0.83 12.22
C CYS A 73 0.47 -0.68 11.12
N MET A 74 1.71 -1.13 11.35
CA MET A 74 2.74 -1.15 10.31
C MET A 74 2.34 -2.01 9.10
N VAL A 75 1.69 -3.15 9.35
CA VAL A 75 1.16 -4.00 8.28
C VAL A 75 0.09 -3.27 7.47
N ILE A 76 -0.87 -2.63 8.14
CA ILE A 76 -1.96 -1.87 7.51
C ILE A 76 -1.43 -0.68 6.71
N MET A 77 -0.43 0.06 7.21
CA MET A 77 0.20 1.14 6.44
C MET A 77 0.84 0.62 5.15
N GLY A 78 1.54 -0.52 5.21
CA GLY A 78 2.12 -1.16 4.03
C GLY A 78 1.05 -1.60 3.02
N LEU A 79 -0.03 -2.21 3.52
CA LEU A 79 -1.18 -2.60 2.71
C LEU A 79 -1.86 -1.38 2.05
N MET A 80 -2.10 -0.29 2.79
CA MET A 80 -2.70 0.94 2.24
C MET A 80 -1.87 1.53 1.10
N ARG A 81 -0.52 1.50 1.19
CA ARG A 81 0.36 1.92 0.09
C ARG A 81 0.19 1.03 -1.15
N ALA A 82 0.12 -0.29 -0.97
CA ALA A 82 -0.12 -1.23 -2.06
C ALA A 82 -1.50 -1.01 -2.72
N LEU A 83 -2.54 -0.86 -1.91
CA LEU A 83 -3.91 -0.61 -2.39
C LEU A 83 -4.03 0.73 -3.10
N HIS A 84 -3.40 1.78 -2.59
CA HIS A 84 -3.39 3.08 -3.29
C HIS A 84 -2.79 2.94 -4.69
N ALA A 85 -1.66 2.26 -4.82
CA ALA A 85 -1.04 1.98 -6.11
C ALA A 85 -1.94 1.13 -7.03
N LEU A 86 -2.67 0.16 -6.48
CA LEU A 86 -3.61 -0.68 -7.23
C LEU A 86 -4.84 0.11 -7.70
N HIS A 87 -5.43 0.93 -6.82
CA HIS A 87 -6.60 1.77 -7.09
C HIS A 87 -6.28 2.86 -8.13
N MET A 88 -5.08 3.45 -8.11
CA MET A 88 -4.60 4.36 -9.17
C MET A 88 -4.55 3.70 -10.56
N ARG A 89 -4.39 2.37 -10.59
CA ARG A 89 -4.45 1.58 -11.82
C ARG A 89 -5.87 1.10 -12.15
N LYS A 90 -6.88 1.60 -11.44
CA LYS A 90 -8.31 1.27 -11.57
C LYS A 90 -8.61 -0.21 -11.36
N LEU A 91 -7.91 -0.82 -10.40
CA LEU A 91 -8.08 -2.22 -10.04
C LEU A 91 -8.50 -2.34 -8.57
N VAL A 92 -9.41 -3.27 -8.30
CA VAL A 92 -9.83 -3.66 -6.95
C VAL A 92 -9.19 -5.00 -6.63
N HIS A 93 -8.65 -5.18 -5.43
CA HIS A 93 -8.12 -6.47 -5.00
C HIS A 93 -9.27 -7.47 -4.76
N GLY A 94 -10.23 -7.11 -3.90
CA GLY A 94 -11.53 -7.76 -3.72
C GLY A 94 -11.55 -8.93 -2.74
N HIS A 95 -10.39 -9.45 -2.33
CA HIS A 95 -10.29 -10.56 -1.37
C HIS A 95 -9.14 -10.42 -0.36
N LEU A 96 -8.99 -9.23 0.23
CA LEU A 96 -7.91 -8.97 1.20
C LEU A 96 -8.03 -9.83 2.45
N ARG A 97 -6.94 -10.51 2.78
CA ARG A 97 -6.78 -11.43 3.91
C ARG A 97 -5.30 -11.48 4.33
N PRO A 98 -4.95 -11.90 5.55
CA PRO A 98 -3.55 -11.98 5.97
C PRO A 98 -2.66 -12.81 5.02
N GLU A 99 -3.19 -13.85 4.37
CA GLU A 99 -2.44 -14.76 3.50
C GLU A 99 -1.96 -14.12 2.19
N VAL A 100 -2.60 -13.02 1.77
CA VAL A 100 -2.16 -12.25 0.59
C VAL A 100 -1.10 -11.20 0.94
N LEU A 101 -0.68 -11.12 2.20
CA LEU A 101 0.37 -10.22 2.65
C LEU A 101 1.63 -11.01 3.00
N ARG A 102 2.78 -10.44 2.65
CA ARG A 102 4.09 -10.95 3.04
C ARG A 102 4.96 -9.85 3.58
N ARG A 103 5.85 -10.21 4.50
CA ARG A 103 6.95 -9.35 4.93
C ARG A 103 8.18 -9.69 4.12
N HIS A 104 8.82 -8.68 3.56
CA HIS A 104 10.11 -8.83 2.92
C HIS A 104 11.21 -8.93 3.98
N SER A 105 11.95 -10.03 4.02
CA SER A 105 12.91 -10.30 5.10
C SER A 105 14.05 -9.29 5.17
N ALA A 106 14.50 -8.76 4.02
CA ALA A 106 15.63 -7.82 3.98
C ALA A 106 15.26 -6.38 4.35
N SER A 107 14.06 -5.92 3.97
CA SER A 107 13.65 -4.52 4.15
C SER A 107 12.51 -4.31 5.14
N GLY A 108 11.88 -5.37 5.64
CA GLY A 108 10.71 -5.31 6.52
C GLY A 108 9.42 -4.82 5.85
N ARG A 109 9.47 -4.38 4.58
CA ARG A 109 8.30 -3.87 3.83
C ARG A 109 7.22 -4.94 3.69
N ILE A 110 5.98 -4.47 3.60
CA ILE A 110 4.83 -5.33 3.32
C ILE A 110 4.59 -5.37 1.82
N VAL A 111 4.40 -6.58 1.31
CA VAL A 111 4.18 -6.84 -0.11
C VAL A 111 2.82 -7.53 -0.27
N LEU A 112 1.98 -6.93 -1.10
CA LEU A 112 0.68 -7.47 -1.50
C LEU A 112 0.87 -8.49 -2.62
N LEU A 113 0.21 -9.64 -2.46
CA LEU A 113 0.16 -10.75 -3.41
C LEU A 113 -1.23 -10.85 -4.03
N GLN A 114 -1.33 -11.67 -5.07
CA GLN A 114 -2.59 -12.13 -5.68
C GLN A 114 -3.49 -11.03 -6.26
N GLN A 115 -3.02 -9.79 -6.37
CA GLN A 115 -3.77 -8.66 -6.93
C GLN A 115 -4.16 -8.81 -8.41
N VAL A 116 -3.76 -9.90 -9.07
CA VAL A 116 -4.19 -10.27 -10.43
C VAL A 116 -5.39 -11.23 -10.42
N LEU A 117 -5.65 -11.88 -9.29
CA LEU A 117 -6.79 -12.77 -9.09
C LEU A 117 -7.94 -11.92 -8.54
N THR A 118 -9.06 -11.90 -9.25
CA THR A 118 -10.27 -11.25 -8.77
C THR A 118 -11.06 -12.20 -7.88
N ILE A 119 -11.83 -11.68 -6.92
CA ILE A 119 -12.68 -12.55 -6.08
C ILE A 119 -13.68 -13.38 -6.92
N ASP A 120 -14.17 -12.81 -8.03
CA ASP A 120 -15.09 -13.49 -8.95
C ASP A 120 -14.42 -14.56 -9.83
N LEU A 121 -13.11 -14.76 -9.70
CA LEU A 121 -12.40 -15.91 -10.26
C LEU A 121 -12.74 -17.20 -9.51
N PHE A 122 -12.91 -17.11 -8.19
CA PHE A 122 -13.02 -18.27 -7.31
C PHE A 122 -14.47 -18.75 -7.23
N ASP A 123 -14.66 -20.06 -7.34
CA ASP A 123 -15.98 -20.68 -7.17
C ASP A 123 -16.32 -20.75 -5.68
N PRO A 124 -17.29 -19.98 -5.17
CA PRO A 124 -17.60 -19.94 -3.74
C PRO A 124 -18.11 -21.28 -3.19
N SER A 125 -18.43 -22.26 -4.03
CA SER A 125 -18.77 -23.62 -3.61
C SER A 125 -17.57 -24.53 -3.35
N SER A 126 -16.38 -24.16 -3.83
CA SER A 126 -15.14 -24.92 -3.65
C SER A 126 -14.47 -24.59 -2.30
N ASP A 127 -13.59 -25.46 -1.82
CA ASP A 127 -12.87 -25.24 -0.55
C ASP A 127 -12.02 -23.97 -0.60
N VAL A 128 -11.31 -23.74 -1.72
CA VAL A 128 -10.51 -22.53 -1.93
C VAL A 128 -11.40 -21.30 -2.05
N GLY A 129 -12.56 -21.40 -2.72
CA GLY A 129 -13.49 -20.30 -2.84
C GLY A 129 -14.14 -19.91 -1.51
N GLN A 130 -14.58 -20.89 -0.71
CA GLN A 130 -15.10 -20.63 0.65
C GLN A 130 -14.07 -19.89 1.49
N GLU A 131 -12.80 -20.32 1.44
CA GLU A 131 -11.69 -19.66 2.13
C GLU A 131 -11.50 -18.21 1.66
N VAL A 132 -11.55 -17.96 0.34
CA VAL A 132 -11.43 -16.62 -0.29
C VAL A 132 -12.58 -15.70 0.07
N TRP A 133 -13.80 -16.23 0.13
CA TRP A 133 -15.01 -15.48 0.37
C TRP A 133 -15.33 -15.27 1.86
N ARG A 134 -14.66 -16.01 2.75
CA ARG A 134 -14.95 -16.04 4.20
C ARG A 134 -15.13 -14.66 4.84
N CYS A 135 -14.28 -13.69 4.51
CA CYS A 135 -14.35 -12.32 5.04
C CYS A 135 -14.51 -11.25 3.95
N CYS A 136 -15.14 -11.60 2.83
CA CYS A 136 -15.41 -10.64 1.76
C CYS A 136 -16.40 -9.56 2.20
N ALA A 137 -16.49 -8.46 1.44
CA ALA A 137 -17.42 -7.40 1.76
C ALA A 137 -18.88 -7.85 1.60
N PRO A 138 -19.84 -7.33 2.39
CA PRO A 138 -21.24 -7.75 2.34
C PRO A 138 -21.89 -7.63 0.95
N GLU A 139 -21.51 -6.61 0.17
CA GLU A 139 -21.96 -6.45 -1.21
C GLU A 139 -21.45 -7.55 -2.14
N ILE A 140 -20.24 -8.09 -1.90
CA ILE A 140 -19.70 -9.23 -2.65
C ILE A 140 -20.48 -10.49 -2.30
N MET A 141 -20.71 -10.73 -0.99
CA MET A 141 -21.50 -11.86 -0.50
C MET A 141 -22.93 -11.85 -1.08
N ARG A 142 -23.51 -10.66 -1.25
CA ARG A 142 -24.81 -10.45 -1.91
C ARG A 142 -24.75 -10.45 -3.45
N ALA A 143 -23.62 -10.82 -4.05
CA ALA A 143 -23.37 -10.80 -5.50
C ALA A 143 -23.73 -9.46 -6.17
N SER A 144 -23.59 -8.36 -5.43
CA SER A 144 -23.80 -7.00 -5.91
C SER A 144 -22.52 -6.46 -6.57
N PRO A 145 -22.63 -5.46 -7.46
CA PRO A 145 -21.46 -4.75 -7.95
C PRO A 145 -20.66 -4.17 -6.78
N PHE A 146 -19.33 -4.29 -6.85
CA PHE A 146 -18.40 -3.79 -5.84
C PHE A 146 -17.30 -2.96 -6.50
N ASP A 147 -16.67 -2.09 -5.72
CA ASP A 147 -15.60 -1.20 -6.15
C ASP A 147 -14.47 -1.14 -5.10
N TYR A 148 -13.71 -0.05 -5.08
CA TYR A 148 -12.60 0.16 -4.15
C TYR A 148 -13.03 0.09 -2.67
N SER A 149 -14.30 0.35 -2.35
CA SER A 149 -14.85 0.26 -0.99
C SER A 149 -14.82 -1.17 -0.44
N ALA A 150 -14.81 -2.21 -1.29
CA ALA A 150 -14.62 -3.59 -0.86
C ALA A 150 -13.21 -3.86 -0.32
N ASP A 151 -12.20 -3.16 -0.86
CA ASP A 151 -10.84 -3.23 -0.32
C ASP A 151 -10.74 -2.48 1.02
N ILE A 152 -11.57 -1.46 1.25
CA ILE A 152 -11.64 -0.77 2.55
C ILE A 152 -12.24 -1.69 3.62
N TRP A 153 -13.30 -2.42 3.29
CA TRP A 153 -13.80 -3.48 4.16
C TRP A 153 -12.70 -4.50 4.49
N GLY A 154 -12.03 -5.00 3.45
CA GLY A 154 -10.94 -5.96 3.59
C GLY A 154 -9.78 -5.43 4.45
N LEU A 155 -9.52 -4.12 4.43
CA LEU A 155 -8.51 -3.48 5.30
C LEU A 155 -8.88 -3.59 6.78
N GLY A 156 -10.14 -3.30 7.13
CA GLY A 156 -10.66 -3.46 8.49
C GLY A 156 -10.66 -4.91 8.94
N ALA A 157 -11.11 -5.82 8.06
CA ALA A 157 -11.13 -7.26 8.33
C ALA A 157 -9.71 -7.81 8.58
N VAL A 158 -8.74 -7.41 7.77
CA VAL A 158 -7.33 -7.78 7.96
C VAL A 158 -6.81 -7.25 9.29
N LEU A 159 -7.03 -5.96 9.61
CA LEU A 159 -6.55 -5.40 10.89
C LEU A 159 -7.07 -6.19 12.08
N LEU A 160 -8.39 -6.46 12.10
CA LEU A 160 -8.99 -7.21 13.19
C LEU A 160 -8.44 -8.64 13.27
N GLN A 161 -8.21 -9.29 12.13
CA GLN A 161 -7.65 -10.64 12.09
C GLN A 161 -6.19 -10.71 12.56
N LEU A 162 -5.39 -9.68 12.32
CA LEU A 162 -3.98 -9.60 12.77
C LEU A 162 -3.86 -9.53 14.29
N VAL A 163 -4.79 -8.83 14.96
CA VAL A 163 -4.80 -8.62 16.41
C VAL A 163 -5.73 -9.59 17.16
N ALA A 164 -6.47 -10.44 16.43
CA ALA A 164 -7.38 -11.42 16.99
C ALA A 164 -6.65 -12.43 17.88
N PRO A 165 -7.25 -12.95 18.96
CA PRO A 165 -6.66 -14.05 19.72
C PRO A 165 -6.35 -15.27 18.83
N ALA A 166 -5.30 -16.02 19.18
CA ALA A 166 -4.89 -17.19 18.41
C ALA A 166 -6.05 -18.19 18.21
N GLY A 167 -6.30 -18.56 16.95
CA GLY A 167 -7.38 -19.46 16.57
C GLY A 167 -8.75 -18.81 16.39
N LYS A 168 -8.91 -17.51 16.72
CA LYS A 168 -10.13 -16.76 16.38
C LYS A 168 -10.04 -16.30 14.92
N VAL A 169 -11.05 -16.68 14.15
CA VAL A 169 -11.25 -16.22 12.78
C VAL A 169 -12.56 -15.43 12.75
N TYR A 170 -12.56 -14.31 12.03
CA TYR A 170 -13.76 -13.51 11.80
C TYR A 170 -14.28 -13.75 10.39
N GLU A 171 -15.54 -14.14 10.28
CA GLU A 171 -16.25 -14.26 9.00
C GLU A 171 -17.06 -12.99 8.71
N THR A 172 -17.58 -12.88 7.49
CA THR A 172 -18.33 -11.69 7.05
C THR A 172 -19.49 -11.36 8.00
N GLU A 173 -20.22 -12.38 8.46
CA GLU A 173 -21.32 -12.26 9.41
C GLU A 173 -20.84 -11.72 10.77
N ASP A 174 -19.71 -12.22 11.30
CA ASP A 174 -19.12 -11.72 12.56
C ASP A 174 -18.70 -10.25 12.44
N LEU A 175 -18.20 -9.86 11.26
CA LEU A 175 -17.69 -8.52 10.98
C LEU A 175 -18.84 -7.50 10.80
N VAL A 176 -19.96 -7.91 10.20
CA VAL A 176 -21.16 -7.06 10.08
C VAL A 176 -21.78 -6.81 11.46
N GLU A 177 -21.83 -7.83 12.31
CA GLU A 177 -22.44 -7.77 13.64
C GLU A 177 -21.40 -7.56 14.76
N LEU A 178 -20.27 -6.91 14.46
CA LEU A 178 -19.14 -6.82 15.38
C LEU A 178 -19.54 -6.18 16.72
N ASP A 179 -19.52 -7.00 17.78
CA ASP A 179 -19.80 -6.54 19.14
C ASP A 179 -18.56 -5.87 19.75
N ILE A 180 -18.57 -4.54 19.78
CA ILE A 180 -17.50 -3.72 20.37
C ILE A 180 -17.33 -3.92 21.88
N ILE A 181 -18.33 -4.50 22.57
CA ILE A 181 -18.31 -4.76 24.01
C ILE A 181 -17.74 -6.16 24.28
N SER A 182 -17.58 -7.01 23.27
CA SER A 182 -16.94 -8.31 23.41
C SER A 182 -15.56 -8.16 24.07
N PRO A 183 -15.14 -9.06 24.98
CA PRO A 183 -13.84 -8.98 25.63
C PRO A 183 -12.67 -8.88 24.64
N GLU A 184 -12.80 -9.51 23.47
CA GLU A 184 -11.81 -9.51 22.40
C GLU A 184 -11.64 -8.11 21.81
N VAL A 185 -12.72 -7.43 21.45
CA VAL A 185 -12.68 -6.10 20.81
C VAL A 185 -12.47 -4.99 21.83
N SER A 186 -13.12 -5.08 23.00
CA SER A 186 -13.02 -4.08 24.06
C SER A 186 -11.63 -3.99 24.71
N SER A 187 -10.79 -5.02 24.53
CA SER A 187 -9.39 -5.02 24.96
C SER A 187 -8.45 -4.25 24.02
N LEU A 188 -8.90 -3.95 22.80
CA LEU A 188 -8.12 -3.21 21.80
C LEU A 188 -8.12 -1.71 22.10
N SER A 189 -7.13 -0.98 21.59
CA SER A 189 -7.13 0.48 21.70
C SER A 189 -8.33 1.10 21.00
N SER A 190 -8.81 2.23 21.54
CA SER A 190 -9.90 2.99 20.92
C SER A 190 -9.60 3.42 19.49
N SER A 191 -8.32 3.58 19.15
CA SER A 191 -7.87 3.93 17.80
C SER A 191 -8.03 2.75 16.82
N VAL A 192 -7.66 1.53 17.23
CA VAL A 192 -7.89 0.32 16.43
C VAL A 192 -9.38 0.08 16.24
N VAL A 193 -10.16 0.14 17.33
CA VAL A 193 -11.62 -0.04 17.27
C VAL A 193 -12.26 0.99 16.34
N SER A 194 -11.89 2.28 16.47
CA SER A 194 -12.41 3.35 15.59
C SER A 194 -12.07 3.10 14.11
N PHE A 195 -10.85 2.68 13.80
CA PHE A 195 -10.43 2.40 12.42
C PHE A 195 -11.21 1.23 11.83
N VAL A 196 -11.31 0.12 12.58
CA VAL A 196 -12.04 -1.08 12.17
C VAL A 196 -13.52 -0.75 11.93
N MET A 197 -14.16 -0.01 12.83
CA MET A 197 -15.56 0.37 12.70
C MET A 197 -15.82 1.25 11.47
N GLN A 198 -14.91 2.18 11.13
CA GLN A 198 -15.05 2.98 9.91
C GLN A 198 -14.92 2.13 8.63
N CYS A 199 -14.05 1.11 8.66
CA CYS A 199 -13.85 0.21 7.51
C CYS A 199 -15.00 -0.79 7.35
N LEU A 200 -15.53 -1.34 8.44
CA LEU A 200 -16.55 -2.39 8.46
C LEU A 200 -17.99 -1.84 8.43
N GLN A 201 -18.22 -0.77 7.66
CA GLN A 201 -19.58 -0.31 7.41
C GLN A 201 -20.28 -1.25 6.42
N GLU A 202 -21.50 -1.68 6.75
CA GLU A 202 -22.30 -2.53 5.85
C GLU A 202 -22.62 -1.79 4.54
N ASP A 203 -22.91 -0.48 4.62
CA ASP A 203 -23.01 0.39 3.46
C ASP A 203 -21.62 0.71 2.90
N ALA A 204 -21.35 0.22 1.69
CA ALA A 204 -20.13 0.45 0.94
C ALA A 204 -19.82 1.95 0.75
N HIS A 205 -20.84 2.80 0.61
CA HIS A 205 -20.67 4.25 0.42
C HIS A 205 -20.36 5.01 1.71
N ALA A 206 -20.61 4.40 2.87
CA ALA A 206 -20.26 4.97 4.17
C ALA A 206 -18.79 4.72 4.53
N ARG A 207 -18.09 3.84 3.80
CA ARG A 207 -16.68 3.53 4.04
C ARG A 207 -15.80 4.68 3.54
N PRO A 208 -14.78 5.09 4.31
CA PRO A 208 -13.85 6.13 3.89
C PRO A 208 -12.94 5.65 2.75
N THR A 209 -12.43 6.59 1.98
CA THR A 209 -11.37 6.34 1.00
C THR A 209 -10.01 6.14 1.68
N ILE A 210 -9.03 5.58 0.96
CA ILE A 210 -7.64 5.48 1.45
C ILE A 210 -7.07 6.86 1.81
N ALA A 211 -7.43 7.90 1.03
CA ALA A 211 -6.98 9.27 1.26
C ALA A 211 -7.55 9.89 2.54
N GLU A 212 -8.73 9.46 2.98
CA GLU A 212 -9.31 9.88 4.27
C GLU A 212 -8.73 9.05 5.42
N LEU A 213 -8.56 7.74 5.23
CA LEU A 213 -8.02 6.85 6.25
C LEU A 213 -6.58 7.16 6.65
N ILE A 214 -5.75 7.72 5.74
CA ILE A 214 -4.36 8.08 6.07
C ILE A 214 -4.26 9.11 7.19
N MET A 215 -5.33 9.89 7.40
CA MET A 215 -5.43 10.90 8.46
C MET A 215 -5.99 10.34 9.77
N HIS A 216 -6.31 9.04 9.83
CA HIS A 216 -6.89 8.44 11.03
C HIS A 216 -5.87 8.41 12.18
N PRO A 217 -6.27 8.67 13.45
CA PRO A 217 -5.39 8.67 14.62
C PRO A 217 -4.51 7.42 14.79
N LEU A 218 -5.00 6.26 14.31
CA LEU A 218 -4.26 4.99 14.30
C LEU A 218 -2.93 5.11 13.54
N LEU A 219 -2.90 5.95 12.51
CA LEU A 219 -1.77 6.13 11.61
C LEU A 219 -0.98 7.40 11.93
N THR A 220 -1.62 8.45 12.47
CA THR A 220 -1.00 9.77 12.68
C THR A 220 -0.41 9.98 14.08
N ASN A 221 -0.98 9.39 15.15
CA ASN A 221 -0.55 9.65 16.52
C ASN A 221 0.65 8.77 16.91
N ARG A 222 1.74 8.91 16.16
CA ARG A 222 3.01 8.21 16.33
C ARG A 222 4.09 9.09 16.97
N ASP A 223 3.71 9.98 17.90
CA ASP A 223 4.55 10.99 18.57
C ASP A 223 5.73 10.44 19.41
N GLY A 224 6.34 9.32 19.03
CA GLY A 224 7.56 8.79 19.62
C GLY A 224 8.52 8.06 18.69
N LEU A 225 8.27 7.94 17.37
CA LEU A 225 9.07 7.02 16.54
C LEU A 225 9.68 7.57 15.23
N ASP A 226 9.55 8.86 14.91
CA ASP A 226 10.14 9.43 13.68
C ASP A 226 11.33 10.36 13.99
N LYS A 227 12.40 9.79 14.55
CA LYS A 227 13.72 10.44 14.71
C LYS A 227 14.87 9.62 14.14
N SER A 228 14.61 8.81 13.12
CA SER A 228 15.68 8.24 12.32
C SER A 228 15.24 8.22 10.87
N CYS A 229 16.04 8.84 10.00
CA CYS A 229 15.92 8.91 8.54
C CYS A 229 15.23 10.16 7.97
N THR A 230 15.71 11.35 8.34
CA THR A 230 15.80 12.49 7.40
C THR A 230 17.08 13.30 7.68
N GLU A 231 18.23 12.73 7.34
CA GLU A 231 19.44 13.45 6.94
C GLU A 231 19.94 12.60 5.77
N GLU A 232 19.62 12.95 4.54
CA GLU A 232 20.42 13.68 3.54
C GLU A 232 19.40 13.93 2.40
N GLU A 233 19.23 15.09 1.78
CA GLU A 233 20.17 15.85 0.96
C GLU A 233 19.62 17.30 0.88
N GLU A 234 20.39 18.29 1.32
CA GLU A 234 20.25 19.67 0.81
C GLU A 234 21.51 19.96 0.00
N ASP A 235 21.29 20.08 -1.31
CA ASP A 235 22.29 20.35 -2.33
C ASP A 235 23.00 21.69 -2.10
N GLU A 236 24.30 21.64 -2.37
CA GLU A 236 25.21 22.77 -2.51
C GLU A 236 24.78 23.67 -3.68
N GLU A 237 24.55 24.97 -3.46
CA GLU A 237 24.83 26.00 -4.47
C GLU A 237 25.44 27.27 -3.86
N GLU A 238 26.64 27.54 -4.36
CA GLU A 238 27.30 28.84 -4.62
C GLU A 238 27.80 29.72 -3.46
N SER A 239 29.12 29.73 -3.29
CA SER A 239 29.87 30.95 -2.96
C SER A 239 31.20 31.00 -3.72
N GLU A 240 31.42 32.09 -4.44
CA GLU A 240 32.56 32.44 -5.31
C GLU A 240 33.94 32.43 -4.60
N PRO A 241 35.08 32.38 -5.35
CA PRO A 241 36.40 32.34 -4.75
C PRO A 241 36.95 33.75 -4.45
N GLU A 242 37.38 34.00 -3.22
CA GLU A 242 38.22 35.16 -2.88
C GLU A 242 39.70 34.87 -3.19
N GLU A 243 40.29 35.67 -4.09
CA GLU A 243 41.74 35.72 -4.31
C GLU A 243 42.45 36.53 -3.21
N GLU A 244 43.37 35.90 -2.50
CA GLU A 244 44.38 36.60 -1.69
C GLU A 244 45.51 37.17 -2.58
N LYS A 245 45.74 38.49 -2.51
CA LYS A 245 47.07 39.07 -2.73
C LYS A 245 47.41 40.15 -1.69
N LYS A 246 48.58 39.95 -1.07
CA LYS A 246 49.23 40.81 -0.08
C LYS A 246 49.82 42.10 -0.67
N GLU A 247 49.75 43.14 0.15
CA GLU A 247 50.74 44.22 0.44
C GLU A 247 51.52 44.86 -0.72
N ASN A 248 51.42 46.19 -0.89
CA ASN A 248 52.38 47.14 -0.30
C ASN A 248 52.02 48.62 -0.53
N ASP A 249 52.26 49.43 0.50
CA ASP A 249 52.54 50.88 0.60
C ASP A 249 52.65 51.75 -0.68
N THR A 250 52.00 52.93 -0.73
CA THR A 250 52.57 54.29 -0.48
C THR A 250 51.69 55.43 -1.00
N ALA A 251 51.59 56.49 -0.17
CA ALA A 251 51.56 57.94 -0.46
C ALA A 251 50.53 58.57 -1.44
N GLU A 252 49.69 59.41 -0.83
CA GLU A 252 49.39 60.84 -1.12
C GLU A 252 49.01 61.35 -2.53
N GLU A 253 48.14 62.36 -2.44
CA GLU A 253 47.81 63.45 -3.38
C GLU A 253 46.49 63.34 -4.19
N GLU A 254 45.52 64.09 -3.64
CA GLU A 254 44.52 64.97 -4.25
C GLU A 254 44.55 65.12 -5.79
N GLU A 255 43.37 65.03 -6.42
CA GLU A 255 42.80 66.14 -7.20
C GLU A 255 41.32 65.84 -7.55
N GLU A 256 40.43 66.74 -7.12
CA GLU A 256 39.11 66.96 -7.70
C GLU A 256 39.27 67.75 -9.01
N THR A 257 38.45 67.46 -10.01
CA THR A 257 37.67 68.42 -10.86
C THR A 257 37.09 67.61 -12.03
N GLU A 258 35.76 67.63 -12.21
CA GLU A 258 35.03 68.42 -13.23
C GLU A 258 35.44 68.00 -14.66
N GLU A 259 34.59 67.80 -15.66
CA GLU A 259 33.21 68.18 -15.91
C GLU A 259 32.79 67.41 -17.19
N SER A 260 31.47 67.39 -17.46
CA SER A 260 30.76 67.43 -18.75
C SER A 260 31.54 67.23 -20.09
N GLU A 261 31.01 66.63 -21.15
CA GLU A 261 29.79 67.00 -21.88
C GLU A 261 29.40 65.89 -22.87
N GLU A 262 28.09 65.79 -23.08
CA GLU A 262 27.46 65.20 -24.25
C GLU A 262 27.97 65.82 -25.56
N ALA A 263 28.12 65.00 -26.60
CA ALA A 263 28.00 65.47 -27.98
C ALA A 263 27.38 64.36 -28.84
N ASP A 264 26.11 64.58 -29.13
CA ASP A 264 25.40 64.27 -30.37
C ASP A 264 26.29 64.07 -31.62
N GLU A 265 26.02 63.03 -32.40
CA GLU A 265 25.35 63.08 -33.72
C GLU A 265 25.63 61.78 -34.52
N GLU A 266 24.54 61.18 -35.02
CA GLU A 266 24.45 60.09 -36.02
C GLU A 266 25.09 60.46 -37.39
N PRO A 267 25.10 59.62 -38.46
CA PRO A 267 24.70 58.21 -38.60
C PRO A 267 25.80 57.27 -39.17
#